data_AF-A0A914FN41-F1
#
_entry.id   AF-A0A914FN41-F1
#
_cell.length_a   1.000
_cell.length_b   1.000
_cell.length_c   1.000
_cell.angle_alpha   90.00
_cell.angle_beta   90.00
_cell.angle_gamma   90.00
#
_symmetry.space_group_name_H-M   'P 1'
#
loop_
_entity.id
_entity.type
_entity.pdbx_description
1 polymer ?
#
loop_
_entity_poly.entity_id
_entity_poly.type
_entity_poly.pdbx_seq_one_letter_code
_entity_poly.pdbx_strand_id
1 'polypeptide(L)'
;MENCGNQKNYVSKAFGSTVNLLIIVEKETKNDVSLLCDKLKQILYENPDKKIIIIGSKTSPTAAALINASDSSQNQILPTKITFNKLTKKSQSLIRSKTNVTFQGNTVSLDNLIKDNESAAKLIDSETLQKMILGEKIIIGERIEGFDKNEKSYYHPRKFALTSINPEVFKENALVSNHIFAIEGTNVLEFLNIKNVDKNEVQHAEDFIATNPKRFIITEKSNEEFKKISKDCPEYFLHWLKLKGDTLMWFYSYIPISKRLTSDFTRHISRESNYVNESFFYEYVKQNQVVIICDIAGMGKTTVLKSFSQTLNERNMWKIRINLNQYTSTLLQIKKYIEKHKLIIEDASKLHLNFADLDPEKKDYQKLILKSLINYKEPDVSHLNFENKILNNFFENKNMLFIFDGYDEINPDYGNEVTILLQKLNEN
;
A
#
# COMPACT_ATOMS: atom_id res chain seq x y z
N MET A 1 -13.25 -29.13 36.01
CA MET A 1 -13.75 -30.51 35.77
C MET A 1 -15.16 -30.56 35.12
N GLU A 2 -15.71 -29.45 34.62
CA GLU A 2 -17.14 -29.41 34.18
C GLU A 2 -17.41 -29.66 32.68
N ASN A 3 -16.42 -29.86 31.81
CA ASN A 3 -16.67 -29.99 30.37
C ASN A 3 -16.91 -31.42 29.84
N CYS A 4 -16.82 -32.45 30.69
CA CYS A 4 -16.80 -33.85 30.20
C CYS A 4 -18.19 -34.45 29.94
N GLY A 5 -19.24 -33.97 30.63
CA GLY A 5 -20.61 -34.48 30.46
C GLY A 5 -21.26 -34.06 29.14
N ASN A 6 -20.87 -32.90 28.60
CA ASN A 6 -21.52 -32.32 27.42
C ASN A 6 -21.10 -33.01 26.12
N GLN A 7 -19.82 -33.37 25.95
CA GLN A 7 -19.35 -34.01 24.71
C GLN A 7 -20.00 -35.39 24.48
N LYS A 8 -20.15 -36.23 25.52
CA LYS A 8 -20.85 -37.52 25.43
C LYS A 8 -22.30 -37.35 24.95
N ASN A 9 -23.01 -36.34 25.46
CA ASN A 9 -24.39 -36.07 25.07
C ASN A 9 -24.52 -35.54 23.63
N TYR A 10 -23.57 -34.72 23.15
CA TYR A 10 -23.57 -34.25 21.76
C TYR A 10 -23.30 -35.39 20.78
N VAL A 11 -22.39 -36.31 21.11
CA VAL A 11 -22.09 -37.50 20.32
C VAL A 11 -23.34 -38.40 20.22
N SER A 12 -23.93 -38.78 21.35
CA SER A 12 -25.15 -39.61 21.35
C SER A 12 -26.34 -38.94 20.65
N LYS A 13 -26.50 -37.61 20.78
CA LYS A 13 -27.59 -36.86 20.12
C LYS A 13 -27.37 -36.70 18.62
N ALA A 14 -26.13 -36.53 18.17
CA ALA A 14 -25.80 -36.52 16.75
C ALA A 14 -26.05 -37.90 16.10
N PHE A 15 -25.80 -38.98 16.83
CA PHE A 15 -25.93 -40.34 16.30
C PHE A 15 -27.35 -40.92 16.30
N GLY A 16 -28.28 -40.34 17.05
CA GLY A 16 -29.72 -40.60 16.89
C GLY A 16 -30.39 -39.81 15.75
N SER A 17 -29.63 -39.02 14.99
CA SER A 17 -30.15 -38.19 13.89
C SER A 17 -29.92 -38.81 12.51
N THR A 18 -30.58 -38.27 11.48
CA THR A 18 -30.39 -38.64 10.06
C THR A 18 -29.05 -38.14 9.47
N VAL A 19 -28.13 -37.66 10.29
CA VAL A 19 -26.86 -37.08 9.84
C VAL A 19 -25.83 -38.18 9.63
N ASN A 20 -25.32 -38.28 8.39
CA ASN A 20 -24.33 -39.29 7.99
C ASN A 20 -22.88 -38.84 8.19
N LEU A 21 -22.64 -37.64 8.72
CA LEU A 21 -21.31 -37.08 8.91
C LEU A 21 -21.18 -36.44 10.29
N LEU A 22 -20.31 -37.01 11.13
CA LEU A 22 -19.91 -36.40 12.40
C LEU A 22 -18.52 -35.76 12.26
N ILE A 23 -18.38 -34.50 12.69
CA ILE A 23 -17.08 -33.82 12.77
C ILE A 23 -16.70 -33.65 14.23
N ILE A 24 -15.60 -34.26 14.65
CA ILE A 24 -15.04 -34.13 15.99
C ILE A 24 -13.83 -33.21 15.91
N VAL A 25 -13.92 -32.03 16.50
CA VAL A 25 -12.79 -31.09 16.65
C VAL A 25 -12.21 -31.28 18.04
N GLU A 26 -11.03 -31.88 18.10
CA GLU A 26 -10.37 -32.16 19.36
C GLU A 26 -9.58 -30.93 19.83
N LYS A 27 -9.95 -30.43 21.01
CA LYS A 27 -9.09 -29.54 21.80
C LYS A 27 -8.38 -30.40 22.83
N GLU A 28 -7.12 -30.09 23.14
CA GLU A 28 -6.29 -30.79 24.12
C GLU A 28 -7.13 -31.22 25.33
N THR A 29 -7.36 -32.53 25.45
CA THR A 29 -8.14 -33.11 26.55
C THR A 29 -7.34 -34.24 27.17
N LYS A 30 -7.22 -34.20 28.50
CA LYS A 30 -6.50 -35.19 29.33
C LYS A 30 -7.36 -36.42 29.69
N ASN A 31 -8.44 -36.68 28.97
CA ASN A 31 -9.46 -37.67 29.38
C ASN A 31 -9.38 -38.98 28.59
N ASP A 32 -10.05 -40.03 29.11
CA ASP A 32 -10.13 -41.41 28.62
C ASP A 32 -10.47 -41.51 27.12
N VAL A 33 -9.42 -41.40 26.30
CA VAL A 33 -9.49 -41.54 24.85
C VAL A 33 -9.97 -42.94 24.43
N SER A 34 -9.59 -43.99 25.16
CA SER A 34 -10.00 -45.37 24.86
C SER A 34 -11.51 -45.54 24.85
N LEU A 35 -12.21 -45.04 25.88
CA LEU A 35 -13.66 -45.16 26.01
C LEU A 35 -14.41 -44.42 24.89
N LEU A 36 -13.89 -43.26 24.46
CA LEU A 36 -14.43 -42.54 23.31
C LEU A 36 -14.23 -43.35 22.03
N CYS A 37 -13.04 -43.90 21.81
CA CYS A 37 -12.73 -44.70 20.63
C CYS A 37 -13.63 -45.94 20.53
N ASP A 38 -13.83 -46.67 21.63
CA ASP A 38 -14.66 -47.87 21.66
C ASP A 38 -16.12 -47.56 21.32
N LYS A 39 -16.65 -46.43 21.82
CA LYS A 39 -17.99 -45.97 21.46
C LYS A 39 -18.09 -45.57 19.99
N LEU A 40 -17.11 -44.84 19.46
CA LEU A 40 -17.12 -44.43 18.06
C LEU A 40 -17.05 -45.65 17.13
N LYS A 41 -16.26 -46.67 17.49
CA LYS A 41 -16.23 -47.95 16.78
C LYS A 41 -17.57 -48.65 16.78
N GLN A 42 -18.18 -48.79 17.95
CA GLN A 42 -19.49 -49.43 18.08
C GLN A 42 -20.51 -48.73 17.17
N ILE A 43 -20.50 -47.40 17.16
CA ILE A 43 -21.42 -46.61 16.36
C ILE A 43 -21.17 -46.78 14.86
N LEU A 44 -19.91 -46.79 14.41
CA LEU A 44 -19.55 -47.05 13.02
C LEU A 44 -19.93 -48.48 12.59
N TYR A 45 -19.77 -49.46 13.48
CA TYR A 45 -20.15 -50.84 13.23
C TYR A 45 -21.67 -50.99 13.07
N GLU A 46 -22.43 -50.34 13.94
CA GLU A 46 -23.90 -50.31 13.89
C GLU A 46 -24.44 -49.47 12.72
N ASN A 47 -23.62 -48.58 12.14
CA ASN A 47 -24.06 -47.61 11.12
C ASN A 47 -22.98 -47.43 10.03
N PRO A 48 -22.84 -48.38 9.08
CA PRO A 48 -21.76 -48.39 8.09
C PRO A 48 -21.78 -47.18 7.13
N ASP A 49 -22.93 -46.52 6.97
CA ASP A 49 -23.06 -45.33 6.12
C ASP A 49 -22.58 -44.04 6.80
N LYS A 50 -22.34 -44.08 8.12
CA LYS A 50 -21.89 -42.90 8.87
C LYS A 50 -20.39 -42.72 8.71
N LYS A 51 -19.99 -41.48 8.44
CA LYS A 51 -18.60 -41.05 8.34
C LYS A 51 -18.25 -40.17 9.54
N ILE A 52 -17.04 -40.36 10.06
CA ILE A 52 -16.51 -39.53 11.15
C ILE A 52 -15.25 -38.83 10.61
N ILE A 53 -15.22 -37.51 10.72
CA ILE A 53 -14.04 -36.70 10.46
C ILE A 53 -13.50 -36.22 11.80
N ILE A 54 -12.23 -36.52 12.06
CA ILE A 54 -11.54 -36.07 13.26
C ILE A 54 -10.52 -35.03 12.87
N ILE A 55 -10.62 -33.87 13.51
CA ILE A 55 -9.72 -32.75 13.31
C ILE A 55 -8.98 -32.54 14.63
N GLY A 56 -7.71 -32.93 14.66
CA GLY A 56 -6.83 -32.84 15.83
C GLY A 56 -5.38 -32.54 15.42
N SER A 57 -4.52 -32.26 16.40
CA SER A 57 -3.09 -32.08 16.17
C SER A 57 -2.41 -33.41 15.79
N LYS A 58 -1.20 -33.38 15.22
CA LYS A 58 -0.40 -34.60 14.94
C LYS A 58 -0.16 -35.47 16.19
N THR A 59 -0.18 -34.86 17.37
CA THR A 59 0.04 -35.52 18.67
C THR A 59 -1.27 -35.87 19.38
N SER A 60 -2.41 -35.71 18.71
CA SER A 60 -3.72 -36.06 19.24
C SER A 60 -3.74 -37.53 19.69
N PRO A 61 -3.96 -37.80 20.99
CA PRO A 61 -4.08 -39.16 21.48
C PRO A 61 -5.31 -39.85 20.88
N THR A 62 -6.40 -39.11 20.60
CA THR A 62 -7.63 -39.66 20.00
C THR A 62 -7.45 -40.06 18.54
N ALA A 63 -6.76 -39.23 17.75
CA ALA A 63 -6.43 -39.56 16.38
C ALA A 63 -5.47 -40.76 16.34
N ALA A 64 -4.44 -40.77 17.18
CA ALA A 64 -3.50 -41.90 17.27
C ALA A 64 -4.21 -43.20 17.69
N ALA A 65 -5.07 -43.15 18.70
CA ALA A 65 -5.82 -44.30 19.17
C ALA A 65 -6.76 -44.85 18.08
N LEU A 66 -7.51 -44.00 17.37
CA LEU A 66 -8.40 -44.47 16.32
C LEU A 66 -7.65 -45.03 15.12
N ILE A 67 -6.56 -44.39 14.70
CA ILE A 67 -5.66 -44.90 13.65
C ILE A 67 -5.16 -46.30 13.99
N ASN A 68 -4.70 -46.51 15.23
CA ASN A 68 -4.16 -47.80 15.68
C ASN A 68 -5.25 -48.86 15.85
N ALA A 69 -6.49 -48.44 16.08
CA ALA A 69 -7.55 -49.34 16.54
C ALA A 69 -8.49 -49.81 15.41
N SER A 70 -8.28 -49.39 14.17
CA SER A 70 -9.13 -49.78 13.03
C SER A 70 -8.31 -50.50 11.95
N ASP A 71 -8.93 -51.51 11.34
CA ASP A 71 -8.35 -52.24 10.22
C ASP A 71 -8.07 -51.26 9.07
N SER A 72 -6.87 -51.35 8.50
CA SER A 72 -6.28 -50.38 7.57
C SER A 72 -7.10 -50.11 6.29
N SER A 73 -8.14 -50.90 6.02
CA SER A 73 -9.03 -50.77 4.86
C SER A 73 -10.14 -49.71 5.00
N GLN A 74 -10.46 -49.26 6.22
CA GLN A 74 -11.52 -48.27 6.46
C GLN A 74 -11.01 -46.87 6.81
N ASN A 75 -9.70 -46.70 6.94
CA ASN A 75 -9.07 -45.45 7.32
C ASN A 75 -8.42 -44.75 6.14
N GLN A 76 -8.90 -43.55 5.82
CA GLN A 76 -8.13 -42.62 5.00
C GLN A 76 -7.46 -41.58 5.90
N ILE A 77 -6.18 -41.78 6.20
CA ILE A 77 -5.37 -40.72 6.79
C ILE A 77 -5.05 -39.76 5.65
N LEU A 78 -5.56 -38.53 5.75
CA LEU A 78 -5.18 -37.44 4.86
C LEU A 78 -4.15 -36.58 5.59
N PRO A 79 -2.83 -36.88 5.49
CA PRO A 79 -1.79 -36.02 6.03
C PRO A 79 -1.72 -34.78 5.14
N THR A 80 -2.66 -33.87 5.33
CA THR A 80 -2.71 -32.64 4.55
C THR A 80 -2.56 -31.49 5.51
N LYS A 81 -1.40 -30.82 5.41
CA LYS A 81 -1.35 -29.39 5.73
C LYS A 81 -2.52 -28.76 4.96
N ILE A 82 -3.55 -28.34 5.69
CA ILE A 82 -4.73 -27.71 5.11
C ILE A 82 -4.25 -26.34 4.64
N THR A 83 -4.19 -26.18 3.33
CA THR A 83 -3.91 -24.89 2.70
C THR A 83 -5.23 -24.27 2.28
N PHE A 84 -5.28 -22.94 2.27
CA PHE A 84 -6.48 -22.20 1.88
C PHE A 84 -7.04 -22.64 0.52
N ASN A 85 -6.15 -22.98 -0.42
CA ASN A 85 -6.49 -23.40 -1.79
C ASN A 85 -7.23 -24.73 -1.87
N LYS A 86 -7.13 -25.57 -0.83
CA LYS A 86 -7.86 -26.84 -0.76
C LYS A 86 -9.32 -26.66 -0.36
N LEU A 87 -9.69 -25.48 0.14
CA LEU A 87 -11.07 -25.16 0.46
C LEU A 87 -11.84 -24.82 -0.82
N THR A 88 -13.16 -25.07 -0.83
CA THR A 88 -14.02 -24.65 -1.95
C THR A 88 -14.02 -23.13 -2.09
N LYS A 89 -14.22 -22.59 -3.31
CA LYS A 89 -14.30 -21.14 -3.54
C LYS A 89 -15.34 -20.45 -2.63
N LYS A 90 -16.46 -21.14 -2.35
CA LYS A 90 -17.49 -20.66 -1.42
C LYS A 90 -16.95 -20.57 0.01
N SER A 91 -16.25 -21.59 0.50
CA SER A 91 -15.63 -21.59 1.84
C SER A 91 -14.54 -20.53 1.96
N GLN A 92 -13.69 -20.37 0.93
CA GLN A 92 -12.65 -19.34 0.88
C GLN A 92 -13.26 -17.93 1.01
N SER A 93 -14.30 -17.65 0.22
CA SER A 93 -15.01 -16.37 0.26
C SER A 93 -15.68 -16.13 1.61
N LEU A 94 -16.31 -17.16 2.19
CA LEU A 94 -16.95 -17.07 3.50
C LEU A 94 -15.95 -16.79 4.63
N ILE A 95 -14.80 -17.46 4.61
CA ILE A 95 -13.75 -17.28 5.62
C ILE A 95 -13.20 -15.85 5.55
N ARG A 96 -12.84 -15.36 4.36
CA ARG A 96 -12.27 -14.00 4.23
C ARG A 96 -13.26 -12.88 4.55
N SER A 97 -14.52 -13.02 4.13
CA SER A 97 -15.56 -12.03 4.43
C SER A 97 -15.92 -11.98 5.92
N LYS A 98 -15.80 -13.10 6.65
CA LYS A 98 -16.06 -13.17 8.10
C LYS A 98 -14.85 -12.85 8.96
N THR A 99 -13.64 -12.99 8.44
CA THR A 99 -12.43 -12.67 9.20
C THR A 99 -12.18 -11.15 9.19
N ASN A 100 -12.27 -10.57 10.37
CA ASN A 100 -11.77 -9.23 10.64
C ASN A 100 -10.32 -9.30 11.12
N VAL A 101 -9.47 -8.46 10.56
CA VAL A 101 -8.06 -8.31 10.95
C VAL A 101 -7.81 -6.89 11.45
N THR A 102 -6.78 -6.72 12.28
CA THR A 102 -6.32 -5.40 12.71
C THR A 102 -5.20 -4.96 11.77
N PHE A 103 -5.52 -4.11 10.80
CA PHE A 103 -4.58 -3.55 9.84
C PHE A 103 -4.15 -2.13 10.24
N GLN A 104 -2.87 -1.95 10.55
CA GLN A 104 -2.29 -0.67 11.01
C GLN A 104 -3.12 0.00 12.12
N GLY A 105 -3.63 -0.80 13.05
CA GLY A 105 -4.46 -0.36 14.18
C GLY A 105 -5.97 -0.23 13.90
N ASN A 106 -6.43 -0.41 12.66
CA ASN A 106 -7.84 -0.35 12.28
C ASN A 106 -8.41 -1.75 12.01
N THR A 107 -9.65 -2.00 12.41
CA THR A 107 -10.34 -3.26 12.09
C THR A 107 -10.88 -3.21 10.67
N VAL A 108 -10.44 -4.15 9.82
CA VAL A 108 -10.88 -4.29 8.43
C VAL A 108 -11.18 -5.75 8.10
N SER A 109 -12.07 -6.01 7.16
CA SER A 109 -12.26 -7.38 6.66
C SER A 109 -11.05 -7.82 5.85
N LEU A 110 -10.74 -9.11 5.87
CA LEU A 110 -9.61 -9.62 5.09
C LEU A 110 -9.84 -9.48 3.58
N ASP A 111 -11.09 -9.65 3.12
CA ASP A 111 -11.46 -9.42 1.72
C ASP A 111 -11.10 -8.00 1.24
N ASN A 112 -11.16 -6.99 2.13
CA ASN A 112 -10.80 -5.63 1.77
C ASN A 112 -9.30 -5.46 1.52
N LEU A 113 -8.45 -6.19 2.27
CA LEU A 113 -6.99 -6.16 2.09
C LEU A 113 -6.53 -7.00 0.92
N ILE A 114 -7.26 -8.08 0.63
CA ILE A 114 -6.90 -9.04 -0.43
C ILE A 114 -8.05 -9.12 -1.42
N LYS A 115 -8.11 -8.10 -2.31
CA LYS A 115 -9.21 -7.92 -3.27
C LYS A 115 -9.35 -9.07 -4.28
N ASP A 116 -8.28 -9.84 -4.53
CA ASP A 116 -8.27 -10.93 -5.51
C ASP A 116 -8.19 -12.33 -4.88
N ASN A 117 -9.16 -13.19 -5.22
CA ASN A 117 -9.24 -14.57 -4.71
C ASN A 117 -8.04 -15.44 -5.10
N GLU A 118 -7.49 -15.24 -6.28
CA GLU A 118 -6.45 -16.09 -6.83
C GLU A 118 -5.09 -15.83 -6.18
N SER A 119 -4.81 -14.57 -5.85
CA SER A 119 -3.64 -14.17 -5.07
C SER A 119 -3.82 -14.48 -3.59
N ALA A 120 -5.02 -14.25 -3.01
CA ALA A 120 -5.32 -14.53 -1.61
C ALA A 120 -4.98 -15.97 -1.18
N ALA A 121 -5.26 -16.90 -2.09
CA ALA A 121 -4.96 -18.30 -1.95
C ALA A 121 -3.46 -18.58 -1.68
N LYS A 122 -2.57 -17.82 -2.33
CA LYS A 122 -1.12 -17.94 -2.15
C LYS A 122 -0.62 -17.23 -0.88
N LEU A 123 -1.36 -16.22 -0.42
CA LEU A 123 -0.99 -15.41 0.74
C LEU A 123 -1.25 -16.15 2.06
N ILE A 124 -2.40 -16.80 2.19
CA ILE A 124 -2.85 -17.44 3.44
C ILE A 124 -2.21 -18.83 3.62
N ASP A 125 -1.26 -18.93 4.54
CA ASP A 125 -0.71 -20.23 4.95
C ASP A 125 -1.62 -20.98 5.95
N SER A 126 -1.26 -22.22 6.26
CA SER A 126 -2.06 -23.09 7.13
C SER A 126 -2.20 -22.55 8.55
N GLU A 127 -1.16 -21.88 9.08
CA GLU A 127 -1.18 -21.33 10.42
C GLU A 127 -2.13 -20.13 10.47
N THR A 128 -2.04 -19.24 9.48
CA THR A 128 -2.97 -18.13 9.32
C THR A 128 -4.40 -18.62 9.16
N LEU A 129 -4.64 -19.62 8.30
CA LEU A 129 -5.95 -20.23 8.14
C LEU A 129 -6.49 -20.79 9.47
N GLN A 130 -5.65 -21.43 10.27
CA GLN A 130 -6.04 -21.92 11.59
C GLN A 130 -6.46 -20.75 12.51
N LYS A 131 -5.67 -19.67 12.58
CA LYS A 131 -6.02 -18.45 13.32
C LYS A 131 -7.36 -17.89 12.88
N MET A 132 -7.62 -17.85 11.56
CA MET A 132 -8.89 -17.40 10.99
C MET A 132 -10.08 -18.26 11.41
N ILE A 133 -9.93 -19.60 11.38
CA ILE A 133 -10.98 -20.54 11.77
C ILE A 133 -11.28 -20.46 13.27
N LEU A 134 -10.25 -20.30 14.10
CA LEU A 134 -10.37 -20.18 15.55
C LEU A 134 -10.90 -18.80 16.00
N GLY A 135 -11.04 -17.85 15.07
CA GLY A 135 -11.45 -16.48 15.38
C GLY A 135 -10.40 -15.68 16.14
N GLU A 136 -9.13 -16.08 16.02
CA GLU A 136 -8.02 -15.39 16.66
C GLU A 136 -7.76 -14.03 16.00
N LYS A 137 -7.27 -13.08 16.80
CA LYS A 137 -6.94 -11.75 16.32
C LYS A 137 -5.70 -11.81 15.44
N ILE A 138 -5.85 -11.49 14.16
CA ILE A 138 -4.74 -11.32 13.22
C ILE A 138 -4.40 -9.84 13.15
N ILE A 139 -3.16 -9.49 13.41
CA ILE A 139 -2.63 -8.12 13.35
C ILE A 139 -1.68 -8.06 12.15
N ILE A 140 -1.81 -7.02 11.33
CA ILE A 140 -1.03 -6.80 10.10
C ILE A 140 -0.58 -5.35 10.09
N GLY A 141 0.72 -5.12 10.11
CA GLY A 141 1.32 -3.79 10.13
C GLY A 141 1.17 -3.11 11.48
N GLU A 142 2.20 -2.35 11.85
CA GLU A 142 2.14 -1.50 13.02
C GLU A 142 1.15 -0.35 12.82
N ARG A 143 0.54 0.08 13.93
CA ARG A 143 -0.27 1.29 13.93
C ARG A 143 0.64 2.46 13.65
N ILE A 144 0.34 3.21 12.60
CA ILE A 144 1.08 4.43 12.30
C ILE A 144 0.83 5.41 13.43
N GLU A 145 1.92 5.91 14.03
CA GLU A 145 1.86 6.93 15.04
C GLU A 145 1.15 8.16 14.47
N GLY A 146 -0.05 8.41 14.99
CA GLY A 146 -0.83 9.60 14.72
C GLY A 146 -1.02 10.40 16.01
N PHE A 147 -1.77 11.49 15.95
CA PHE A 147 -2.08 12.25 17.16
C PHE A 147 -2.74 11.37 18.22
N ASP A 148 -2.22 11.44 19.43
CA ASP A 148 -2.96 10.98 20.60
C ASP A 148 -4.20 11.85 20.81
N LYS A 149 -5.08 11.45 21.75
CA LYS A 149 -6.34 12.16 22.00
C LYS A 149 -6.11 13.62 22.42
N ASN A 150 -5.01 13.90 23.10
CA ASN A 150 -4.67 15.23 23.59
C ASN A 150 -4.10 16.07 22.45
N GLU A 151 -3.10 15.56 21.73
CA GLU A 151 -2.49 16.23 20.57
C GLU A 151 -3.53 16.60 19.50
N LYS A 152 -4.51 15.72 19.26
CA LYS A 152 -5.56 15.97 18.27
C LYS A 152 -6.40 17.21 18.61
N SER A 153 -6.59 17.50 19.91
CA SER A 153 -7.35 18.67 20.36
C SER A 153 -6.60 19.99 20.17
N TYR A 154 -5.27 19.94 20.07
CA TYR A 154 -4.41 21.11 19.85
C TYR A 154 -3.94 21.26 18.40
N TYR A 155 -4.28 20.30 17.54
CA TYR A 155 -3.88 20.37 16.15
C TYR A 155 -4.72 21.40 15.39
N HIS A 156 -4.03 22.41 14.87
CA HIS A 156 -4.61 23.38 13.96
C HIS A 156 -4.24 23.02 12.51
N PRO A 157 -5.23 22.74 11.64
CA PRO A 157 -4.97 22.47 10.23
C PRO A 157 -4.13 23.56 9.59
N ARG A 158 -3.15 23.16 8.79
CA ARG A 158 -2.20 24.11 8.18
C ARG A 158 -2.74 24.66 6.86
N LYS A 159 -2.20 25.81 6.48
CA LYS A 159 -2.37 26.39 5.14
C LYS A 159 -1.07 26.27 4.37
N PHE A 160 -1.16 25.86 3.12
CA PHE A 160 -0.01 25.68 2.24
C PHE A 160 0.02 26.81 1.24
N ALA A 161 1.18 27.44 1.09
CA ALA A 161 1.41 28.35 0.00
C ALA A 161 1.50 27.54 -1.30
N LEU A 162 0.58 27.80 -2.22
CA LEU A 162 0.70 27.37 -3.61
C LEU A 162 1.29 28.51 -4.41
N THR A 163 2.20 28.13 -5.29
CA THR A 163 2.74 29.02 -6.29
C THR A 163 1.62 29.40 -7.25
N SER A 164 1.43 30.69 -7.48
CA SER A 164 0.50 31.18 -8.49
C SER A 164 1.25 31.81 -9.64
N ILE A 165 0.66 31.79 -10.82
CA ILE A 165 1.24 32.36 -12.03
C ILE A 165 0.48 33.65 -12.35
N ASN A 166 1.23 34.72 -12.64
CA ASN A 166 0.67 35.96 -13.13
C ASN A 166 0.01 35.70 -14.51
N PRO A 167 -1.27 36.07 -14.71
CA PRO A 167 -1.94 35.94 -16.01
C PRO A 167 -1.22 36.64 -17.18
N GLU A 168 -0.28 37.54 -16.91
CA GLU A 168 0.60 38.14 -17.93
C GLU A 168 1.44 37.13 -18.71
N VAL A 169 1.63 35.92 -18.18
CA VAL A 169 2.24 34.80 -18.92
C VAL A 169 1.52 34.52 -20.26
N PHE A 170 0.24 34.92 -20.38
CA PHE A 170 -0.54 34.75 -21.60
C PHE A 170 -0.26 35.80 -22.68
N LYS A 171 0.29 36.96 -22.33
CA LYS A 171 0.53 38.09 -23.26
C LYS A 171 1.78 37.92 -24.12
N GLU A 172 2.73 37.11 -23.68
CA GLU A 172 4.08 37.11 -24.23
C GLU A 172 4.24 36.02 -25.29
N ASN A 173 3.86 36.34 -26.53
CA ASN A 173 3.89 35.40 -27.66
C ASN A 173 5.31 35.00 -28.10
N ALA A 174 6.32 35.83 -27.81
CA ALA A 174 7.68 35.66 -28.37
C ALA A 174 8.69 34.95 -27.47
N LEU A 175 8.45 34.86 -26.15
CA LEU A 175 9.47 34.43 -25.17
C LEU A 175 9.23 33.01 -24.62
N VAL A 176 8.12 32.37 -24.99
CA VAL A 176 7.64 31.14 -24.34
C VAL A 176 7.13 30.12 -25.37
N SER A 177 7.63 30.17 -26.62
CA SER A 177 7.16 29.32 -27.74
C SER A 177 7.30 27.81 -27.47
N ASN A 178 8.19 27.43 -26.57
CA ASN A 178 8.41 26.04 -26.17
C ASN A 178 7.59 25.63 -24.93
N HIS A 179 6.67 26.46 -24.42
CA HIS A 179 5.83 26.08 -23.29
C HIS A 179 4.37 25.91 -23.68
N ILE A 180 3.78 24.87 -23.12
CA ILE A 180 2.36 24.55 -23.24
C ILE A 180 1.76 24.62 -21.84
N PHE A 181 0.58 25.19 -21.72
CA PHE A 181 -0.17 25.32 -20.48
C PHE A 181 -1.42 24.45 -20.58
N ALA A 182 -1.44 23.37 -19.82
CA ALA A 182 -2.65 22.60 -19.55
C ALA A 182 -3.43 23.28 -18.42
N ILE A 183 -4.65 23.72 -18.69
CA ILE A 183 -5.44 24.58 -17.81
C ILE A 183 -6.71 23.84 -17.38
N GLU A 184 -6.80 23.58 -16.09
CA GLU A 184 -7.97 22.97 -15.45
C GLU A 184 -8.85 24.04 -14.78
N GLY A 185 -10.14 23.75 -14.59
CA GLY A 185 -11.05 24.57 -13.77
C GLY A 185 -11.77 25.67 -14.54
N THR A 186 -11.81 25.57 -15.86
CA THR A 186 -12.51 26.48 -16.77
C THR A 186 -12.88 25.73 -18.04
N ASN A 187 -13.78 26.30 -18.85
CA ASN A 187 -14.03 25.85 -20.21
C ASN A 187 -13.40 26.81 -21.24
N VAL A 188 -13.36 26.42 -22.51
CA VAL A 188 -12.76 27.23 -23.58
C VAL A 188 -13.38 28.63 -23.65
N LEU A 189 -14.70 28.76 -23.54
CA LEU A 189 -15.39 30.05 -23.66
C LEU A 189 -15.04 30.99 -22.49
N GLU A 190 -15.03 30.46 -21.27
CA GLU A 190 -14.63 31.19 -20.06
C GLU A 190 -13.16 31.59 -20.09
N PHE A 191 -12.28 30.68 -20.51
CA PHE A 191 -10.86 30.96 -20.60
C PHE A 191 -10.54 32.07 -21.61
N LEU A 192 -11.24 32.10 -22.75
CA LEU A 192 -11.11 33.16 -23.75
C LEU A 192 -11.56 34.54 -23.24
N ASN A 193 -12.37 34.60 -22.18
CA ASN A 193 -12.74 35.87 -21.55
C ASN A 193 -11.64 36.42 -20.63
N ILE A 194 -10.61 35.63 -20.31
CA ILE A 194 -9.43 36.14 -19.62
C ILE A 194 -8.70 37.08 -20.58
N LYS A 195 -8.45 38.32 -20.14
CA LYS A 195 -7.83 39.35 -20.98
C LYS A 195 -6.53 38.83 -21.59
N ASN A 196 -6.39 39.03 -22.90
CA ASN A 196 -5.17 38.80 -23.69
C ASN A 196 -4.84 37.33 -23.99
N VAL A 197 -5.83 36.44 -24.02
CA VAL A 197 -5.68 35.10 -24.59
C VAL A 197 -6.02 35.14 -26.08
N ASP A 198 -5.11 34.72 -26.96
CA ASP A 198 -5.42 34.55 -28.39
C ASP A 198 -6.23 33.27 -28.59
N LYS A 199 -7.42 33.40 -29.20
CA LYS A 199 -8.29 32.27 -29.52
C LYS A 199 -7.61 31.21 -30.40
N ASN A 200 -6.66 31.61 -31.23
CA ASN A 200 -5.90 30.70 -32.09
C ASN A 200 -4.86 29.88 -31.32
N GLU A 201 -4.57 30.23 -30.07
CA GLU A 201 -3.63 29.54 -29.18
C GLU A 201 -4.33 28.64 -28.15
N VAL A 202 -5.66 28.56 -28.15
CA VAL A 202 -6.45 27.73 -27.23
C VAL A 202 -7.02 26.52 -27.96
N GLN A 203 -6.92 25.34 -27.35
CA GLN A 203 -7.63 24.13 -27.77
C GLN A 203 -8.16 23.34 -26.57
N HIS A 204 -9.15 22.49 -26.81
CA HIS A 204 -9.58 21.51 -25.84
C HIS A 204 -8.65 20.28 -25.85
N ALA A 205 -8.48 19.59 -24.72
CA ALA A 205 -7.62 18.41 -24.63
C ALA A 205 -8.07 17.27 -25.55
N GLU A 206 -9.38 17.15 -25.82
CA GLU A 206 -9.93 16.14 -26.73
C GLU A 206 -9.53 16.38 -28.20
N ASP A 207 -9.35 17.64 -28.59
CA ASP A 207 -8.95 18.06 -29.93
C ASP A 207 -7.43 18.24 -30.07
N PHE A 208 -6.66 17.77 -29.08
CA PHE A 208 -5.22 17.96 -29.04
C PHE A 208 -4.50 17.28 -30.21
N ILE A 209 -3.72 18.07 -30.96
CA ILE A 209 -2.89 17.58 -32.06
C ILE A 209 -1.41 17.78 -31.73
N ALA A 210 -0.69 16.67 -31.50
CA ALA A 210 0.72 16.66 -31.11
C ALA A 210 1.67 17.32 -32.13
N THR A 211 1.33 17.28 -33.43
CA THR A 211 2.17 17.85 -34.50
C THR A 211 2.08 19.37 -34.58
N ASN A 212 1.08 19.98 -33.94
CA ASN A 212 0.89 21.43 -33.91
C ASN A 212 0.21 21.83 -32.59
N PRO A 213 0.90 21.63 -31.45
CA PRO A 213 0.27 21.84 -30.15
C PRO A 213 -0.03 23.32 -29.97
N LYS A 214 -1.28 23.62 -29.63
CA LYS A 214 -1.64 24.97 -29.18
C LYS A 214 -1.06 25.21 -27.79
N ARG A 215 -0.77 26.47 -27.51
CA ARG A 215 -0.12 26.91 -26.28
C ARG A 215 -0.99 26.67 -25.05
N PHE A 216 -2.30 26.87 -25.15
CA PHE A 216 -3.24 26.67 -24.06
C PHE A 216 -4.13 25.47 -24.36
N ILE A 217 -4.13 24.50 -23.46
CA ILE A 217 -4.93 23.28 -23.58
C ILE A 217 -5.88 23.23 -22.39
N ILE A 218 -7.18 23.35 -22.63
CA ILE A 218 -8.17 23.24 -21.56
C ILE A 218 -8.42 21.76 -21.26
N THR A 219 -8.30 21.35 -20.00
CA THR A 219 -8.40 19.95 -19.56
C THR A 219 -9.54 19.77 -18.56
N GLU A 220 -10.25 18.64 -18.67
CA GLU A 220 -11.31 18.26 -17.73
C GLU A 220 -10.85 17.10 -16.81
N LYS A 221 -10.00 16.19 -17.30
CA LYS A 221 -9.45 15.04 -16.56
C LYS A 221 -7.95 15.17 -16.40
N SER A 222 -7.58 16.01 -15.45
CA SER A 222 -6.31 16.72 -15.49
C SER A 222 -5.04 15.87 -15.37
N ASN A 223 -5.01 14.76 -14.63
CA ASN A 223 -3.77 13.97 -14.53
C ASN A 223 -3.52 13.07 -15.75
N GLU A 224 -4.55 12.38 -16.25
CA GLU A 224 -4.40 11.44 -17.37
C GLU A 224 -4.18 12.18 -18.70
N GLU A 225 -4.97 13.24 -18.93
CA GLU A 225 -4.82 14.10 -20.11
C GLU A 225 -3.46 14.79 -20.12
N PHE A 226 -3.04 15.34 -18.97
CA PHE A 226 -1.71 15.93 -18.85
C PHE A 226 -0.59 14.92 -19.13
N LYS A 227 -0.67 13.71 -18.55
CA LYS A 227 0.31 12.65 -18.81
C LYS A 227 0.36 12.27 -20.28
N LYS A 228 -0.79 12.19 -20.95
CA LYS A 228 -0.87 11.92 -22.39
C LYS A 228 -0.19 13.04 -23.19
N ILE A 229 -0.55 14.30 -22.95
CA ILE A 229 0.04 15.47 -23.63
C ILE A 229 1.55 15.51 -23.41
N SER A 230 2.03 15.22 -22.20
CA SER A 230 3.48 15.23 -21.89
C SER A 230 4.26 14.17 -22.69
N LYS A 231 3.65 13.01 -22.95
CA LYS A 231 4.24 11.95 -23.80
C LYS A 231 4.22 12.33 -25.27
N ASP A 232 3.15 12.97 -25.72
CA ASP A 232 2.95 13.36 -27.10
C ASP A 232 3.78 14.60 -27.50
N CYS A 233 4.24 15.39 -26.53
CA CYS A 233 5.03 16.61 -26.71
C CYS A 233 6.30 16.63 -25.83
N PRO A 234 7.24 15.68 -26.00
CA PRO A 234 8.41 15.55 -25.12
C PRO A 234 9.41 16.70 -25.24
N GLU A 235 9.32 17.52 -26.30
CA GLU A 235 10.19 18.67 -26.54
C GLU A 235 9.72 19.96 -25.85
N TYR A 236 8.49 19.99 -25.34
CA TYR A 236 7.88 21.20 -24.77
C TYR A 236 7.93 21.18 -23.24
N PHE A 237 8.04 22.37 -22.64
CA PHE A 237 7.75 22.56 -21.22
C PHE A 237 6.24 22.55 -21.04
N LEU A 238 5.70 21.50 -20.45
CA LEU A 238 4.26 21.42 -20.21
C LEU A 238 3.97 21.80 -18.77
N HIS A 239 3.19 22.85 -18.55
CA HIS A 239 2.80 23.36 -17.25
C HIS A 239 1.33 23.05 -16.98
N TRP A 240 1.04 22.43 -15.85
CA TRP A 240 -0.34 22.24 -15.37
C TRP A 240 -0.71 23.39 -14.45
N LEU A 241 -1.66 24.19 -14.90
CA LEU A 241 -2.26 25.28 -14.14
C LEU A 241 -3.72 24.95 -13.83
N LYS A 242 -4.20 25.37 -12.66
CA LYS A 242 -5.62 25.32 -12.31
C LYS A 242 -6.12 26.73 -12.08
N LEU A 243 -7.11 27.13 -12.86
CA LEU A 243 -7.81 28.39 -12.68
C LEU A 243 -8.83 28.24 -11.55
N LYS A 244 -8.78 29.16 -10.58
CA LYS A 244 -9.76 29.25 -9.50
C LYS A 244 -10.14 30.71 -9.27
N GLY A 245 -11.32 31.09 -9.73
CA GLY A 245 -11.64 32.51 -9.89
C GLY A 245 -10.65 33.14 -10.87
N ASP A 246 -10.02 34.24 -10.49
CA ASP A 246 -9.02 34.94 -11.32
C ASP A 246 -7.58 34.49 -11.06
N THR A 247 -7.38 33.47 -10.23
CA THR A 247 -6.04 33.00 -9.83
C THR A 247 -5.64 31.75 -10.59
N LEU A 248 -4.46 31.79 -11.23
CA LEU A 248 -3.82 30.62 -11.84
C LEU A 248 -2.89 29.96 -10.84
N MET A 249 -3.28 28.81 -10.30
CA MET A 249 -2.44 28.02 -9.41
C MET A 249 -1.54 27.10 -10.22
N TRP A 250 -0.24 27.10 -9.96
CA TRP A 250 0.71 26.19 -10.59
C TRP A 250 0.76 24.87 -9.82
N PHE A 251 0.42 23.77 -10.49
CA PHE A 251 0.38 22.43 -9.88
C PHE A 251 1.63 21.63 -10.19
N TYR A 252 1.95 21.50 -11.47
CA TYR A 252 3.00 20.61 -11.93
C TYR A 252 3.63 21.14 -13.22
N SER A 253 4.86 20.73 -13.49
CA SER A 253 5.52 20.95 -14.78
C SER A 253 6.22 19.69 -15.22
N TYR A 254 5.99 19.29 -16.47
CA TYR A 254 6.89 18.40 -17.18
C TYR A 254 7.97 19.25 -17.85
N ILE A 255 9.21 18.99 -17.47
CA ILE A 255 10.40 19.67 -17.99
C ILE A 255 11.22 18.60 -18.71
N PRO A 256 11.47 18.74 -20.03
CA PRO A 256 12.33 17.81 -20.75
C PRO A 256 13.70 17.74 -20.09
N ILE A 257 14.24 16.53 -19.89
CA ILE A 257 15.52 16.29 -19.17
C ILE A 257 16.69 17.10 -19.77
N SER A 258 16.66 17.33 -21.09
CA SER A 258 17.66 18.10 -21.83
C SER A 258 17.58 19.62 -21.61
N LYS A 259 16.56 20.11 -20.89
CA LYS A 259 16.27 21.55 -20.77
C LYS A 259 16.14 21.96 -19.31
N ARG A 260 16.63 23.15 -18.98
CA ARG A 260 16.39 23.78 -17.67
C ARG A 260 15.15 24.68 -17.77
N LEU A 261 14.40 24.81 -16.68
CA LEU A 261 13.35 25.81 -16.59
C LEU A 261 13.98 27.19 -16.82
N THR A 262 13.49 27.90 -17.82
CA THR A 262 14.04 29.20 -18.22
C THR A 262 13.67 30.27 -17.20
N SER A 263 14.55 31.27 -17.03
CA SER A 263 14.27 32.46 -16.22
C SER A 263 13.01 33.21 -16.66
N ASP A 264 12.60 33.00 -17.90
CA ASP A 264 11.48 33.71 -18.53
C ASP A 264 10.14 33.23 -17.99
N PHE A 265 10.00 31.93 -17.67
CA PHE A 265 8.79 31.46 -16.97
C PHE A 265 8.80 31.83 -15.49
N THR A 266 9.97 31.75 -14.83
CA THR A 266 10.05 31.99 -13.38
C THR A 266 9.74 33.43 -12.99
N ARG A 267 9.88 34.41 -13.90
CA ARG A 267 9.46 35.80 -13.65
C ARG A 267 7.95 35.96 -13.49
N HIS A 268 7.17 35.04 -14.06
CA HIS A 268 5.71 35.02 -14.00
C HIS A 268 5.19 34.29 -12.76
N ILE A 269 6.07 33.65 -12.00
CA ILE A 269 5.72 33.14 -10.68
C ILE A 269 5.41 34.34 -9.78
N SER A 270 4.15 34.42 -9.35
CA SER A 270 3.71 35.46 -8.43
C SER A 270 4.51 35.38 -7.13
N ARG A 271 4.92 36.55 -6.64
CA ARG A 271 5.52 36.69 -5.31
C ARG A 271 4.47 36.62 -4.20
N GLU A 272 3.19 36.77 -4.54
CA GLU A 272 2.09 36.62 -3.60
C GLU A 272 1.77 35.15 -3.39
N SER A 273 1.79 34.73 -2.12
CA SER A 273 1.44 33.35 -1.76
C SER A 273 -0.07 33.21 -1.72
N ASN A 274 -0.59 32.34 -2.58
CA ASN A 274 -1.97 31.89 -2.47
C ASN A 274 -2.03 30.72 -1.49
N TYR A 275 -2.85 30.85 -0.45
CA TYR A 275 -2.94 29.83 0.59
C TYR A 275 -4.10 28.88 0.35
N VAL A 276 -3.83 27.59 0.36
CA VAL A 276 -4.85 26.54 0.36
C VAL A 276 -4.90 25.83 1.70
N ASN A 277 -6.10 25.39 2.07
CA ASN A 277 -6.29 24.59 3.28
C ASN A 277 -5.71 23.19 3.07
N GLU A 278 -5.35 22.53 4.17
CA GLU A 278 -4.83 21.17 4.19
C GLU A 278 -5.72 20.13 3.47
N SER A 279 -7.04 20.32 3.44
CA SER A 279 -7.95 19.45 2.69
C SER A 279 -7.65 19.40 1.19
N PHE A 280 -7.21 20.53 0.62
CA PHE A 280 -6.79 20.61 -0.77
C PHE A 280 -5.45 19.91 -0.98
N PHE A 281 -4.53 20.04 -0.01
CA PHE A 281 -3.26 19.32 -0.05
C PHE A 281 -3.49 17.80 -0.07
N TYR A 282 -4.49 17.28 0.64
CA TYR A 282 -4.83 15.86 0.57
C TYR A 282 -5.23 15.41 -0.83
N GLU A 283 -6.09 16.17 -1.52
CA GLU A 283 -6.47 15.87 -2.91
C GLU A 283 -5.26 15.96 -3.85
N TYR A 284 -4.38 16.94 -3.61
CA TYR A 284 -3.13 17.05 -4.36
C TYR A 284 -2.26 15.81 -4.18
N VAL A 285 -2.05 15.32 -2.95
CA VAL A 285 -1.21 14.13 -2.75
C VAL A 285 -1.83 12.87 -3.36
N LYS A 286 -3.16 12.70 -3.33
CA LYS A 286 -3.81 11.55 -3.98
C LYS A 286 -3.54 11.47 -5.47
N GLN A 287 -3.36 12.62 -6.13
CA GLN A 287 -3.14 12.69 -7.57
C GLN A 287 -1.66 12.57 -7.97
N ASN A 288 -0.75 12.67 -7.00
CA ASN A 288 0.70 12.74 -7.23
C ASN A 288 1.41 11.53 -6.63
N GLN A 289 2.33 10.93 -7.39
CA GLN A 289 3.10 9.75 -6.94
C GLN A 289 4.13 10.11 -5.86
N VAL A 290 4.68 11.32 -5.91
CA VAL A 290 5.70 11.81 -4.97
C VAL A 290 5.34 13.23 -4.57
N VAL A 291 5.35 13.51 -3.27
CA VAL A 291 5.13 14.85 -2.71
C VAL A 291 6.23 15.16 -1.71
N ILE A 292 6.86 16.32 -1.89
CA ILE A 292 7.92 16.80 -1.00
C ILE A 292 7.37 17.99 -0.21
N ILE A 293 7.48 17.93 1.12
CA ILE A 293 7.14 19.04 2.01
C ILE A 293 8.44 19.62 2.55
N CYS A 294 8.74 20.86 2.21
CA CYS A 294 9.93 21.59 2.65
C CYS A 294 9.53 22.89 3.35
N ASP A 295 10.20 23.19 4.45
CA ASP A 295 10.10 24.44 5.20
C ASP A 295 11.24 24.48 6.23
N ILE A 296 11.41 25.59 6.94
CA ILE A 296 12.40 25.72 8.02
C ILE A 296 12.03 24.84 9.24
N ALA A 297 13.02 24.61 10.10
CA ALA A 297 12.84 23.86 11.33
C ALA A 297 11.74 24.48 12.21
N GLY A 298 10.92 23.65 12.86
CA GLY A 298 9.85 24.11 13.76
C GLY A 298 8.54 24.52 13.08
N MET A 299 8.46 24.56 11.74
CA MET A 299 7.21 24.92 11.03
C MET A 299 6.11 23.84 11.06
N GLY A 300 6.37 22.72 11.72
CA GLY A 300 5.38 21.66 11.92
C GLY A 300 5.25 20.69 10.75
N LYS A 301 6.30 20.49 9.94
CA LYS A 301 6.35 19.49 8.85
C LYS A 301 5.96 18.10 9.33
N THR A 302 6.66 17.58 10.33
CA THR A 302 6.37 16.33 11.03
C THR A 302 4.93 16.27 11.55
N THR A 303 4.40 17.39 12.06
CA THR A 303 3.03 17.50 12.55
C THR A 303 2.01 17.38 11.41
N VAL A 304 2.26 18.01 10.26
CA VAL A 304 1.46 17.83 9.04
C VAL A 304 1.53 16.39 8.55
N LEU A 305 2.71 15.78 8.49
CA LEU A 305 2.86 14.37 8.08
C LEU A 305 2.11 13.41 9.00
N LYS A 306 2.05 13.71 10.31
CA LYS A 306 1.28 12.97 11.32
C LYS A 306 -0.23 13.14 11.16
N SER A 307 -0.69 14.35 10.81
CA SER A 307 -2.08 14.62 10.43
C SER A 307 -2.45 13.84 9.15
N PHE A 308 -1.60 13.95 8.15
CA PHE A 308 -1.76 13.36 6.84
C PHE A 308 -1.87 11.83 6.90
N SER A 309 -1.01 11.17 7.68
CA SER A 309 -1.04 9.73 7.88
C SER A 309 -2.35 9.23 8.50
N GLN A 310 -3.01 10.05 9.32
CA GLN A 310 -4.34 9.76 9.88
C GLN A 310 -5.47 10.06 8.90
N THR A 311 -5.41 11.18 8.19
CA THR A 311 -6.53 11.69 7.38
C THR A 311 -6.68 10.94 6.05
N LEU A 312 -5.58 10.47 5.45
CA LEU A 312 -5.64 9.59 4.28
C LEU A 312 -6.10 8.18 4.65
N ASN A 313 -7.27 8.01 5.25
CA ASN A 313 -7.88 6.70 5.44
C ASN A 313 -8.57 6.23 4.16
N GLU A 314 -7.84 6.21 3.05
CA GLU A 314 -8.26 5.43 1.90
C GLU A 314 -8.28 3.97 2.34
N ARG A 315 -9.44 3.33 2.18
CA ARG A 315 -9.66 1.97 2.64
C ARG A 315 -8.64 1.09 1.90
N ASN A 316 -7.72 0.53 2.66
CA ASN A 316 -6.79 -0.52 2.26
C ASN A 316 -5.52 -0.05 1.55
N MET A 317 -4.92 1.10 1.91
CA MET A 317 -3.54 1.46 1.52
C MET A 317 -2.57 1.21 2.69
N TRP A 318 -1.40 0.63 2.42
CA TRP A 318 -0.37 0.42 3.45
C TRP A 318 0.50 1.67 3.55
N LYS A 319 0.53 2.31 4.72
CA LYS A 319 1.31 3.53 4.91
C LYS A 319 2.57 3.22 5.71
N ILE A 320 3.71 3.67 5.24
CA ILE A 320 5.02 3.50 5.91
C ILE A 320 5.58 4.89 6.17
N ARG A 321 5.85 5.21 7.43
CA ARG A 321 6.51 6.46 7.81
C ARG A 321 7.95 6.17 8.19
N ILE A 322 8.87 6.91 7.58
CA ILE A 322 10.31 6.72 7.67
C ILE A 322 10.89 8.03 8.18
N ASN A 323 11.43 8.02 9.39
CA ASN A 323 12.22 9.14 9.89
C ASN A 323 13.66 8.97 9.41
N LEU A 324 14.05 9.75 8.40
CA LEU A 324 15.35 9.64 7.73
C LEU A 324 16.54 9.85 8.68
N ASN A 325 16.36 10.63 9.75
CA ASN A 325 17.40 10.81 10.77
C ASN A 325 17.81 9.49 11.45
N GLN A 326 16.87 8.55 11.58
CA GLN A 326 17.14 7.25 12.19
C GLN A 326 17.99 6.33 11.29
N TYR A 327 18.13 6.69 10.00
CA TYR A 327 18.84 5.92 8.99
C TYR A 327 20.14 6.58 8.51
N THR A 328 20.63 7.62 9.20
CA THR A 328 21.89 8.31 8.85
C THR A 328 23.09 7.37 8.68
N SER A 329 23.19 6.33 9.52
CA SER A 329 24.22 5.29 9.40
C SER A 329 24.08 4.45 8.12
N THR A 330 22.86 4.06 7.76
CA THR A 330 22.56 3.35 6.50
C THR A 330 22.83 4.24 5.29
N LEU A 331 22.40 5.50 5.33
CA LEU A 331 22.64 6.47 4.27
C LEU A 331 24.13 6.70 4.05
N LEU A 332 24.93 6.76 5.12
CA LEU A 332 26.39 6.84 5.03
C LEU A 332 27.02 5.61 4.35
N GLN A 333 26.48 4.41 4.57
CA GLN A 333 26.96 3.21 3.89
C GLN A 333 26.64 3.26 2.38
N ILE A 334 25.43 3.71 2.02
CA ILE A 334 25.03 3.91 0.62
C ILE A 334 25.94 4.94 -0.05
N LYS A 335 26.20 6.07 0.62
CA LYS A 335 27.11 7.12 0.14
C LYS A 335 28.51 6.58 -0.15
N LYS A 336 29.12 5.88 0.81
CA LYS A 336 30.44 5.25 0.64
C LYS A 336 30.48 4.27 -0.53
N TYR A 337 29.40 3.53 -0.76
CA TYR A 337 29.30 2.63 -1.91
C TYR A 337 29.25 3.40 -3.23
N ILE A 338 28.42 4.45 -3.31
CA ILE A 338 28.34 5.32 -4.50
C ILE A 338 29.71 5.90 -4.85
N GLU A 339 30.41 6.44 -3.86
CA GLU A 339 31.76 7.01 -4.00
C GLU A 339 32.78 5.96 -4.46
N LYS A 340 32.80 4.79 -3.80
CA LYS A 340 33.72 3.69 -4.13
C LYS A 340 33.56 3.22 -5.57
N HIS A 341 32.33 3.17 -6.07
CA HIS A 341 32.00 2.67 -7.41
C HIS A 341 31.93 3.77 -8.48
N LYS A 342 32.24 5.03 -8.14
CA LYS A 342 32.23 6.20 -9.05
C LYS A 342 30.94 6.32 -9.87
N LEU A 343 29.82 6.06 -9.22
CA LEU A 343 28.53 6.01 -9.89
C LEU A 343 28.08 7.45 -10.21
N ILE A 344 28.00 7.78 -11.50
CA ILE A 344 27.57 9.09 -11.98
C ILE A 344 26.04 9.17 -11.89
N ILE A 345 25.54 10.12 -11.09
CA ILE A 345 24.10 10.32 -10.79
C ILE A 345 23.41 11.18 -11.86
N GLU A 346 24.10 11.54 -12.95
CA GLU A 346 23.55 12.42 -13.99
C GLU A 346 22.37 11.81 -14.74
N ASP A 347 22.16 10.50 -14.62
CA ASP A 347 20.99 9.83 -15.17
C ASP A 347 20.65 8.63 -14.29
N ALA A 348 19.99 8.86 -13.16
CA ALA A 348 19.69 7.81 -12.19
C ALA A 348 18.74 6.72 -12.73
N SER A 349 18.10 6.96 -13.88
CA SER A 349 17.42 5.93 -14.68
C SER A 349 18.38 4.90 -15.30
N LYS A 350 19.63 5.31 -15.59
CA LYS A 350 20.75 4.47 -16.06
C LYS A 350 21.61 3.91 -14.93
N LEU A 351 21.38 4.32 -13.68
CA LEU A 351 21.86 3.60 -12.51
C LEU A 351 21.09 2.28 -12.40
N HIS A 352 21.50 1.31 -13.23
CA HIS A 352 21.42 -0.11 -12.88
C HIS A 352 22.36 -0.36 -11.72
N LEU A 353 22.04 0.26 -10.58
CA LEU A 353 22.55 -0.15 -9.29
C LEU A 353 21.99 -1.54 -9.04
N ASN A 354 22.71 -2.53 -9.56
CA ASN A 354 22.52 -3.90 -9.16
C ASN A 354 23.11 -4.00 -7.75
N PHE A 355 22.34 -3.57 -6.75
CA PHE A 355 22.73 -3.62 -5.34
C PHE A 355 22.99 -5.05 -4.84
N ALA A 356 22.90 -6.07 -5.71
CA ALA A 356 23.47 -7.40 -5.51
C ALA A 356 24.99 -7.38 -5.28
N ASP A 357 25.70 -6.32 -5.73
CA ASP A 357 27.15 -6.18 -5.52
C ASP A 357 27.51 -5.66 -4.12
N LEU A 358 26.53 -5.32 -3.26
CA LEU A 358 26.75 -4.94 -1.86
C LEU A 358 26.93 -6.14 -0.91
N ASP A 359 26.55 -7.34 -1.34
CA ASP A 359 26.80 -8.63 -0.69
C ASP A 359 26.29 -9.73 -1.65
N PRO A 360 27.17 -10.49 -2.34
CA PRO A 360 26.76 -11.49 -3.32
C PRO A 360 25.80 -12.57 -2.76
N GLU A 361 25.74 -12.73 -1.43
CA GLU A 361 24.84 -13.69 -0.78
C GLU A 361 23.43 -13.12 -0.50
N LYS A 362 23.21 -11.81 -0.65
CA LYS A 362 21.91 -11.14 -0.36
C LYS A 362 21.36 -10.43 -1.59
N LYS A 363 20.82 -11.21 -2.52
CA LYS A 363 20.08 -10.79 -3.73
C LYS A 363 18.79 -9.98 -3.47
N ASP A 364 18.63 -9.33 -2.32
CA ASP A 364 17.36 -8.77 -1.89
C ASP A 364 17.52 -7.46 -1.09
N TYR A 365 18.39 -6.55 -1.53
CA TYR A 365 18.60 -5.28 -0.85
C TYR A 365 17.36 -4.35 -0.89
N GLN A 366 16.48 -4.48 -1.89
CA GLN A 366 15.16 -3.83 -1.85
C GLN A 366 14.32 -4.37 -0.70
N LYS A 367 14.32 -5.69 -0.46
CA LYS A 367 13.74 -6.29 0.75
C LYS A 367 14.49 -5.89 2.01
N LEU A 368 15.78 -5.58 1.94
CA LEU A 368 16.57 -5.16 3.10
C LEU A 368 16.27 -3.70 3.47
N ILE A 369 16.14 -2.81 2.49
CA ILE A 369 15.61 -1.45 2.65
C ILE A 369 14.16 -1.55 3.15
N LEU A 370 13.26 -2.30 2.51
CA LEU A 370 11.89 -2.50 3.00
C LEU A 370 11.86 -3.07 4.42
N LYS A 371 12.66 -4.09 4.74
CA LYS A 371 12.77 -4.65 6.11
C LYS A 371 13.32 -3.64 7.11
N SER A 372 14.29 -2.81 6.70
CA SER A 372 14.89 -1.77 7.55
C SER A 372 13.95 -0.59 7.75
N LEU A 373 13.24 -0.16 6.71
CA LEU A 373 12.23 0.91 6.70
C LEU A 373 10.96 0.50 7.46
N ILE A 374 10.65 -0.79 7.49
CA ILE A 374 9.53 -1.36 8.26
C ILE A 374 9.94 -1.67 9.70
N ASN A 375 11.23 -1.62 10.02
CA ASN A 375 11.80 -1.73 11.36
C ASN A 375 11.09 -2.77 12.23
N TYR A 376 10.91 -3.96 11.66
CA TYR A 376 10.33 -5.09 12.38
C TYR A 376 11.40 -5.54 13.37
N LYS A 377 11.36 -5.03 14.61
CA LYS A 377 12.13 -5.56 15.76
C LYS A 377 11.98 -7.07 15.74
N GLU A 378 13.01 -7.84 15.43
CA GLU A 378 12.96 -9.31 15.29
C GLU A 378 11.90 -9.95 16.20
N PRO A 379 10.74 -10.40 15.67
CA PRO A 379 9.87 -11.26 16.44
C PRO A 379 9.72 -12.59 15.71
N ASP A 380 9.31 -13.56 16.49
CA ASP A 380 9.02 -14.95 16.15
C ASP A 380 8.68 -15.20 14.66
N VAL A 381 9.48 -16.04 14.01
CA VAL A 381 9.56 -16.26 12.55
C VAL A 381 8.22 -16.75 11.93
N SER A 382 7.30 -17.23 12.76
CA SER A 382 5.97 -17.72 12.37
C SER A 382 5.00 -16.61 11.92
N HIS A 383 4.99 -15.46 12.61
CA HIS A 383 4.04 -14.36 12.34
C HIS A 383 4.41 -13.53 11.10
N LEU A 384 5.69 -13.48 10.76
CA LEU A 384 6.24 -12.71 9.65
C LEU A 384 5.80 -13.22 8.27
N ASN A 385 5.47 -14.51 8.12
CA ASN A 385 5.23 -15.08 6.79
C ASN A 385 3.96 -14.53 6.13
N PHE A 386 2.87 -14.40 6.87
CA PHE A 386 1.63 -13.86 6.32
C PHE A 386 1.72 -12.35 6.13
N GLU A 387 2.20 -11.62 7.12
CA GLU A 387 2.33 -10.17 7.03
C GLU A 387 3.25 -9.74 5.87
N ASN A 388 4.43 -10.37 5.73
CA ASN A 388 5.34 -10.08 4.62
C ASN A 388 4.72 -10.37 3.25
N LYS A 389 3.90 -11.42 3.16
CA LYS A 389 3.17 -11.73 1.93
C LYS A 389 2.15 -10.65 1.61
N ILE A 390 1.41 -10.15 2.62
CA ILE A 390 0.48 -9.04 2.44
C ILE A 390 1.24 -7.77 2.04
N LEU A 391 2.33 -7.44 2.73
CA LEU A 391 3.18 -6.31 2.38
C LEU A 391 3.67 -6.37 0.93
N ASN A 392 4.22 -7.51 0.51
CA ASN A 392 4.68 -7.70 -0.87
C ASN A 392 3.54 -7.53 -1.86
N ASN A 393 2.36 -8.07 -1.55
CA ASN A 393 1.17 -7.88 -2.38
C ASN A 393 0.78 -6.39 -2.48
N PHE A 394 0.90 -5.61 -1.40
CA PHE A 394 0.63 -4.17 -1.45
C PHE A 394 1.68 -3.42 -2.28
N PHE A 395 2.94 -3.83 -2.18
CA PHE A 395 4.04 -3.28 -2.96
C PHE A 395 3.88 -3.56 -4.46
N GLU A 396 3.64 -4.83 -4.84
CA GLU A 396 3.42 -5.26 -6.23
C GLU A 396 2.20 -4.60 -6.88
N ASN A 397 1.17 -4.30 -6.09
CA ASN A 397 -0.05 -3.61 -6.56
C ASN A 397 0.04 -2.08 -6.46
N LYS A 398 1.21 -1.51 -6.15
CA LYS A 398 1.44 -0.05 -5.96
C LYS A 398 0.43 0.61 -5.01
N ASN A 399 0.00 -0.13 -3.99
CA ASN A 399 -1.02 0.31 -3.04
C ASN A 399 -0.39 0.73 -1.71
N MET A 400 0.66 1.54 -1.80
CA MET A 400 1.48 1.95 -0.67
C MET A 400 1.72 3.45 -0.64
N LEU A 401 1.77 4.01 0.56
CA LEU A 401 2.15 5.39 0.81
C LEU A 401 3.42 5.43 1.66
N PHE A 402 4.51 5.93 1.08
CA PHE A 402 5.74 6.18 1.82
C PHE A 402 5.79 7.65 2.27
N ILE A 403 5.99 7.87 3.56
CA ILE A 403 6.10 9.18 4.19
C ILE A 403 7.52 9.32 4.72
N PHE A 404 8.35 10.10 4.04
CA PHE A 404 9.71 10.41 4.48
C PHE A 404 9.71 11.69 5.31
N ASP A 405 10.17 11.59 6.55
CA ASP A 405 10.27 12.69 7.51
C ASP A 405 11.74 13.02 7.79
N GLY A 406 12.06 14.29 8.03
CA GLY A 406 13.44 14.76 8.24
C GLY A 406 14.30 14.83 6.97
N TYR A 407 13.72 14.94 5.78
CA TYR A 407 14.50 15.04 4.53
C TYR A 407 15.38 16.28 4.48
N ASP A 408 14.88 17.41 4.95
CA ASP A 408 15.61 18.68 5.04
C ASP A 408 16.76 18.62 6.04
N GLU A 409 16.69 17.74 7.05
CA GLU A 409 17.73 17.57 8.07
C GLU A 409 18.91 16.72 7.59
N ILE A 410 18.67 15.83 6.62
CA ILE A 410 19.71 14.98 6.04
C ILE A 410 20.23 15.49 4.69
N ASN A 411 19.58 16.50 4.10
CA ASN A 411 20.01 17.19 2.89
C ASN A 411 20.87 18.42 3.27
N PRO A 412 22.03 18.68 2.63
CA PRO A 412 22.51 18.07 1.39
C PRO A 412 23.35 16.81 1.56
N ASP A 413 23.75 16.47 2.78
CA ASP A 413 24.76 15.44 3.03
C ASP A 413 24.40 14.06 2.46
N TYR A 414 23.10 13.74 2.43
CA TYR A 414 22.54 12.47 1.96
C TYR A 414 21.44 12.62 0.88
N GLY A 415 21.34 13.79 0.24
CA GLY A 415 20.25 14.08 -0.71
C GLY A 415 20.23 13.15 -1.92
N ASN A 416 21.40 12.76 -2.40
CA ASN A 416 21.57 11.85 -3.53
C ASN A 416 21.10 10.43 -3.22
N GLU A 417 21.44 9.94 -2.04
CA GLU A 417 21.13 8.61 -1.53
C GLU A 417 19.61 8.44 -1.36
N VAL A 418 18.94 9.46 -0.82
CA VAL A 418 17.49 9.48 -0.71
C VAL A 418 16.83 9.59 -2.08
N THR A 419 17.38 10.37 -3.00
CA THR A 419 16.84 10.49 -4.36
C THR A 419 16.85 9.13 -5.07
N ILE A 420 17.95 8.38 -4.96
CA ILE A 420 18.06 7.01 -5.48
C ILE A 420 17.01 6.10 -4.83
N LEU A 421 16.83 6.20 -3.51
CA LEU A 421 15.81 5.43 -2.79
C LEU A 421 14.40 5.73 -3.33
N LEU A 422 14.05 7.01 -3.49
CA LEU A 422 12.75 7.44 -3.99
C LEU A 422 12.50 6.95 -5.43
N GLN A 423 13.51 7.02 -6.30
CA GLN A 423 13.40 6.54 -7.67
C GLN A 423 13.15 5.04 -7.73
N LYS A 424 13.84 4.23 -6.92
CA LYS A 424 13.60 2.78 -6.86
C LYS A 424 12.24 2.41 -6.30
N LEU A 425 11.70 3.19 -5.38
CA LEU A 425 10.32 3.02 -4.92
C LEU A 425 9.30 3.37 -6.01
N ASN A 426 9.65 4.28 -6.94
CA ASN A 426 8.77 4.69 -8.04
C ASN A 426 8.87 3.81 -9.30
N GLU A 427 9.99 3.09 -9.50
CA GLU A 427 10.18 2.14 -10.60
C GLU A 427 9.30 0.88 -10.45
N ASN A 428 8.91 0.53 -9.22
CA ASN A 428 8.01 -0.58 -8.91
C ASN A 428 6.55 -0.14 -8.93
#